data_AF-A0A0L0N7J1-F1
#
_entry.id   AF-A0A0L0N7J1-F1
#
_cell.length_a   1.000
_cell.length_b   1.000
_cell.length_c   1.000
_cell.angle_alpha   90.00
_cell.angle_beta   90.00
_cell.angle_gamma   90.00
#
_symmetry.space_group_name_H-M   'P 1'
#
loop_
_entity.id
_entity.type
_entity.pdbx_description
1 polymer ?
#
loop_
_entity_poly.entity_id
_entity_poly.type
_entity_poly.pdbx_seq_one_letter_code
_entity_poly.pdbx_strand_id
1 'polypeptide(L)'
;MRAANKDTVLPKGGGPDGQAPLFVPKGTSCRFTLYSLHRRKDVYGDDAEQFRPERWDTLRTTRSWGYVPFSGGPRICIGQQFALTMMLYLTTRFFQTFDKIEARDELPMVQQASATIKLLHGCWVSLTPV
;
A
#
# COMPACT_ATOMS: atom_id res chain seq x y z
N MET A 1 12.52 6.30 6.62
CA MET A 1 12.73 6.15 8.07
C MET A 1 12.57 7.51 8.74
N ARG A 2 11.94 7.56 9.92
CA ARG A 2 11.93 8.75 10.79
C ARG A 2 12.57 8.37 12.12
N ALA A 3 13.09 9.36 12.82
CA ALA A 3 13.52 9.23 14.20
C ALA A 3 12.92 10.37 15.01
N ALA A 4 12.59 10.12 16.27
CA ALA A 4 12.14 11.16 17.18
C ALA A 4 13.27 12.18 17.38
N ASN A 5 13.03 13.45 17.04
CA ASN A 5 14.04 14.51 17.15
C ASN A 5 14.18 15.06 18.58
N LYS A 6 13.20 14.76 19.44
CA LYS A 6 13.15 15.04 20.87
C LYS A 6 12.37 13.94 21.56
N ASP A 7 12.47 13.86 22.87
CA ASP A 7 11.58 13.03 23.67
C ASP A 7 10.14 13.43 23.40
N THR A 8 9.29 12.44 23.13
CA THR A 8 7.90 12.67 22.75
C THR A 8 7.02 11.52 23.24
N VAL A 9 5.71 11.70 23.10
CA VAL A 9 4.72 10.69 23.45
C VAL A 9 3.82 10.48 22.25
N LEU A 10 3.68 9.23 21.80
CA LEU A 10 2.62 8.89 20.85
C LEU A 10 1.31 8.72 21.61
N PRO A 11 0.18 9.18 21.06
CA PRO A 11 -1.11 9.13 21.75
C PRO A 11 -1.62 7.69 21.96
N LYS A 12 -1.09 6.72 21.21
CA LYS A 12 -1.44 5.30 21.26
C LYS A 12 -0.18 4.45 21.01
N GLY A 13 -0.25 3.18 21.41
CA GLY A 13 0.81 2.17 21.24
C GLY A 13 1.37 1.62 22.55
N GLY A 14 0.95 2.14 23.70
CA GLY A 14 1.30 1.64 25.04
C GLY A 14 0.17 0.83 25.68
N GLY A 15 0.47 0.21 26.83
CA GLY A 15 -0.48 -0.60 27.60
C GLY A 15 -0.79 -1.97 26.97
N PRO A 16 -1.54 -2.83 27.68
CA PRO A 16 -1.86 -4.19 27.23
C PRO A 16 -2.72 -4.24 25.95
N ASP A 17 -3.52 -3.20 25.70
CA ASP A 17 -4.45 -3.08 24.58
C ASP A 17 -3.95 -2.13 23.46
N GLY A 18 -2.75 -1.56 23.63
CA GLY A 18 -2.15 -0.61 22.70
C GLY A 18 -2.85 0.76 22.64
N GLN A 19 -3.80 1.07 23.51
CA GLN A 19 -4.53 2.35 23.49
C GLN A 19 -3.92 3.42 24.39
N ALA A 20 -3.05 3.05 25.33
CA ALA A 20 -2.41 4.02 26.21
C ALA A 20 -1.31 4.81 25.49
N PRO A 21 -0.95 6.01 26.00
CA PRO A 21 0.17 6.77 25.48
C PRO A 21 1.49 5.99 25.57
N LEU A 22 2.36 6.17 24.57
CA LEU A 22 3.66 5.52 24.48
C LEU A 22 4.77 6.56 24.51
N PHE A 23 5.63 6.51 25.54
CA PHE A 23 6.84 7.33 25.58
C PHE A 23 7.83 6.88 24.48
N VAL A 24 8.34 7.85 23.73
CA VAL A 24 9.30 7.64 22.64
C VAL A 24 10.51 8.54 22.89
N PRO A 25 11.64 7.97 23.36
CA PRO A 25 12.87 8.71 23.55
C PRO A 25 13.39 9.34 22.26
N LYS A 26 14.10 10.47 22.38
CA LYS A 26 14.87 11.08 21.30
C LYS A 26 15.80 10.04 20.66
N GLY A 27 15.87 10.06 19.33
CA GLY A 27 16.68 9.13 18.54
C GLY A 27 15.98 7.81 18.22
N THR A 28 14.85 7.49 18.86
CA THR A 28 14.09 6.27 18.57
C THR A 28 13.65 6.25 17.10
N SER A 29 13.94 5.16 16.39
CA SER A 29 13.46 4.99 15.02
C SER A 29 11.97 4.68 14.99
N CYS A 30 11.21 5.53 14.29
CA CYS A 30 9.80 5.31 14.02
C CYS A 30 9.63 4.75 12.61
N ARG A 31 9.17 3.51 12.52
CA ARG A 31 8.85 2.80 11.28
C ARG A 31 7.40 2.33 11.32
N PHE A 32 6.75 2.36 10.18
CA PHE A 32 5.46 1.73 9.95
C PHE A 32 5.55 0.90 8.68
N THR A 33 4.74 -0.14 8.59
CA THR A 33 4.71 -1.00 7.41
C THR A 33 3.42 -0.77 6.63
N LEU A 34 3.57 -0.32 5.38
CA LEU A 34 2.42 -0.15 4.48
C LEU A 34 1.76 -1.49 4.17
N TYR A 35 2.56 -2.56 4.08
CA TYR A 35 2.10 -3.92 3.78
C TYR A 35 1.01 -4.37 4.75
N SER A 36 1.29 -4.34 6.05
CA SER A 36 0.34 -4.76 7.08
C SER A 36 -0.76 -3.72 7.27
N LEU A 37 -0.46 -2.42 7.18
CA LEU A 37 -1.48 -1.38 7.30
C LEU A 37 -2.60 -1.55 6.26
N HIS A 38 -2.25 -1.82 5.00
CA HIS A 38 -3.22 -2.01 3.91
C HIS A 38 -3.90 -3.39 3.91
N ARG A 39 -3.62 -4.24 4.92
CA ARG A 39 -4.19 -5.59 5.12
C ARG A 39 -4.91 -5.74 6.46
N ARG A 40 -5.04 -4.64 7.20
CA ARG A 40 -5.71 -4.63 8.50
C ARG A 40 -7.19 -4.95 8.36
N LYS A 41 -7.63 -6.07 8.91
CA LYS A 41 -9.04 -6.48 8.88
C LYS A 41 -9.97 -5.51 9.58
N ASP A 42 -9.49 -4.80 10.59
CA ASP A 42 -10.27 -3.76 11.27
C ASP A 42 -10.49 -2.49 10.43
N VAL A 43 -9.71 -2.32 9.35
CA VAL A 43 -9.86 -1.21 8.39
C VAL A 43 -10.57 -1.69 7.12
N TYR A 44 -10.19 -2.85 6.61
CA TYR A 44 -10.62 -3.34 5.30
C TYR A 44 -11.75 -4.36 5.38
N GLY A 45 -11.94 -5.06 6.50
CA GLY A 45 -12.86 -6.20 6.65
C GLY A 45 -12.12 -7.55 6.57
N ASP A 46 -12.85 -8.64 6.78
CA ASP A 46 -12.26 -10.00 6.85
C ASP A 46 -11.56 -10.44 5.57
N ASP A 47 -11.96 -9.87 4.46
CA ASP A 47 -11.45 -10.10 3.11
C ASP A 47 -10.34 -9.11 2.71
N ALA A 48 -9.61 -8.54 3.68
CA ALA A 48 -8.53 -7.58 3.46
C ALA A 48 -7.42 -8.06 2.50
N GLU A 49 -7.26 -9.38 2.35
CA GLU A 49 -6.29 -9.99 1.43
C GLU A 49 -6.80 -10.15 -0.01
N GLN A 50 -8.09 -9.90 -0.25
CA GLN A 50 -8.71 -10.05 -1.57
C GLN A 50 -8.60 -8.76 -2.40
N PHE A 51 -8.26 -8.91 -3.67
CA PHE A 51 -8.36 -7.84 -4.65
C PHE A 51 -9.83 -7.58 -4.99
N ARG A 52 -10.42 -6.53 -4.38
CA ARG A 52 -11.80 -6.09 -4.61
C ARG A 52 -11.86 -4.58 -4.85
N PRO A 53 -11.78 -4.12 -6.11
CA PRO A 53 -11.87 -2.69 -6.46
C PRO A 53 -13.16 -2.02 -5.96
N GLU A 54 -14.28 -2.72 -5.96
CA GLU A 54 -15.62 -2.22 -5.59
C GLU A 54 -15.70 -1.82 -4.11
N ARG A 55 -14.74 -2.28 -3.29
CA ARG A 55 -14.63 -1.87 -1.88
C ARG A 55 -14.55 -0.35 -1.73
N TRP A 56 -13.94 0.34 -2.69
CA TRP A 56 -13.71 1.78 -2.62
C TRP A 56 -14.99 2.61 -2.75
N ASP A 57 -16.09 2.03 -3.23
CA ASP A 57 -17.38 2.73 -3.34
C ASP A 57 -17.94 3.11 -1.95
N THR A 58 -17.75 2.22 -0.98
CA THR A 58 -18.28 2.35 0.38
C THR A 58 -17.21 2.67 1.42
N LEU A 59 -15.98 2.19 1.22
CA LEU A 59 -14.89 2.38 2.19
C LEU A 59 -14.44 3.84 2.22
N ARG A 60 -14.25 4.39 3.43
CA ARG A 60 -13.74 5.76 3.66
C ARG A 60 -12.53 5.71 4.59
N THR A 61 -11.33 5.66 4.01
CA THR A 61 -10.05 5.54 4.77
C THR A 61 -9.36 6.87 5.04
N THR A 62 -9.86 7.98 4.46
CA THR A 62 -9.20 9.29 4.49
C THR A 62 -9.05 9.87 5.91
N ARG A 63 -9.99 9.58 6.81
CA ARG A 63 -9.94 10.06 8.21
C ARG A 63 -9.06 9.21 9.12
N SER A 64 -8.80 7.95 8.78
CA SER A 64 -8.12 6.99 9.66
C SER A 64 -6.65 6.75 9.31
N TRP A 65 -6.10 7.44 8.30
CA TRP A 65 -4.78 7.14 7.72
C TRP A 65 -4.64 5.67 7.29
N GLY A 66 -5.77 5.00 7.02
CA GLY A 66 -5.82 3.57 6.71
C GLY A 66 -5.24 3.24 5.33
N TYR A 67 -5.28 4.19 4.39
CA TYR A 67 -4.74 4.04 3.05
C TYR A 67 -3.78 5.19 2.71
N VAL A 68 -2.50 4.85 2.61
CA VAL A 68 -1.39 5.82 2.43
C VAL A 68 -0.33 5.29 1.45
N PRO A 69 -0.73 4.90 0.22
CA PRO A 69 0.20 4.32 -0.76
C PRO A 69 1.33 5.28 -1.17
N PHE A 70 1.10 6.59 -1.05
CA PHE A 70 2.08 7.65 -1.33
C PHE A 70 2.63 8.31 -0.06
N SER A 71 2.44 7.66 1.11
CA SER A 71 2.68 8.24 2.45
C SER A 71 1.82 9.49 2.71
N GLY A 72 2.28 10.42 3.55
CA GLY A 72 1.56 11.64 3.90
C GLY A 72 2.42 12.66 4.62
N GLY A 73 1.82 13.83 4.90
CA GLY A 73 2.50 14.96 5.53
C GLY A 73 3.51 15.67 4.61
N PRO A 74 4.44 16.48 5.16
CA PRO A 74 5.36 17.32 4.38
C PRO A 74 6.35 16.57 3.47
N ARG A 75 6.42 15.24 3.57
CA ARG A 75 7.25 14.38 2.70
C ARG A 75 6.41 13.33 1.97
N ILE A 76 5.18 13.70 1.59
CA ILE A 76 4.35 12.91 0.68
C ILE A 76 5.08 12.75 -0.67
N CYS A 77 4.79 11.67 -1.39
CA CYS A 77 5.39 11.44 -2.70
C CYS A 77 5.08 12.61 -3.65
N ILE A 78 6.12 13.33 -4.08
CA ILE A 78 5.98 14.44 -5.04
C ILE A 78 5.47 13.95 -6.41
N GLY A 79 5.76 12.70 -6.77
CA GLY A 79 5.33 12.07 -8.01
C GLY A 79 3.94 11.46 -7.97
N GLN A 80 3.16 11.65 -6.90
CA GLN A 80 1.84 11.00 -6.75
C GLN A 80 0.91 11.27 -7.94
N GLN A 81 0.77 12.53 -8.35
CA GLN A 81 -0.12 12.89 -9.45
C GLN A 81 0.38 12.33 -10.78
N PHE A 82 1.69 12.41 -11.02
CA PHE A 82 2.31 11.82 -12.21
C PHE A 82 2.08 10.30 -12.27
N ALA A 83 2.31 9.59 -11.17
CA ALA A 83 2.12 8.14 -11.11
C ALA A 83 0.66 7.75 -11.37
N LEU A 84 -0.31 8.47 -10.76
CA LEU A 84 -1.74 8.23 -10.99
C LEU A 84 -2.14 8.47 -12.45
N THR A 85 -1.65 9.56 -13.06
CA THR A 85 -1.89 9.86 -14.48
C THR A 85 -1.30 8.78 -15.38
N MET A 86 -0.06 8.35 -15.13
CA MET A 86 0.58 7.29 -15.91
C MET A 86 -0.14 5.96 -15.77
N MET A 87 -0.57 5.58 -14.56
CA MET A 87 -1.34 4.35 -14.34
C MET A 87 -2.69 4.40 -15.06
N LEU A 88 -3.41 5.52 -15.01
CA LEU A 88 -4.68 5.68 -15.72
C LEU A 88 -4.49 5.58 -17.24
N TYR A 89 -3.49 6.30 -17.77
CA TYR A 89 -3.16 6.26 -19.20
C TYR A 89 -2.80 4.83 -19.64
N LEU A 90 -1.86 4.18 -18.97
CA LEU A 90 -1.42 2.83 -19.32
C LEU A 90 -2.56 1.83 -19.24
N THR A 91 -3.37 1.87 -18.19
CA THR A 91 -4.54 0.97 -18.04
C THR A 91 -5.53 1.17 -19.18
N THR A 92 -5.85 2.43 -19.50
CA THR A 92 -6.77 2.76 -20.60
C THR A 92 -6.22 2.29 -21.94
N ARG A 93 -4.95 2.58 -22.24
CA ARG A 93 -4.30 2.15 -23.48
C ARG A 93 -4.22 0.64 -23.58
N PHE A 94 -3.99 -0.05 -22.47
CA PHE A 94 -3.92 -1.50 -22.44
C PHE A 94 -5.25 -2.12 -22.90
N PHE A 95 -6.38 -1.67 -22.35
CA PHE A 95 -7.72 -2.13 -22.76
C PHE A 95 -8.10 -1.71 -24.19
N GLN A 96 -7.55 -0.62 -24.71
CA GLN A 96 -7.78 -0.21 -26.11
C GLN A 96 -6.93 -0.98 -27.12
N THR A 97 -5.83 -1.60 -26.68
CA THR A 97 -4.82 -2.18 -27.59
C THR A 97 -4.88 -3.70 -27.62
N PHE A 98 -5.28 -4.35 -26.53
CA PHE A 98 -5.28 -5.81 -26.40
C PHE A 98 -6.68 -6.33 -26.06
N ASP A 99 -7.11 -7.35 -26.79
CA ASP A 99 -8.38 -8.06 -26.56
C ASP A 99 -8.24 -9.15 -25.48
N LYS A 100 -7.05 -9.78 -25.39
CA LYS A 100 -6.82 -10.91 -24.48
C LYS A 100 -5.52 -10.78 -23.70
N ILE A 101 -5.58 -11.23 -22.46
CA ILE A 101 -4.45 -11.44 -21.56
C ILE A 101 -4.53 -12.86 -21.01
N GLU A 102 -3.43 -13.61 -21.12
CA GLU A 102 -3.35 -14.97 -20.58
C GLU A 102 -2.08 -15.12 -19.74
N ALA A 103 -2.21 -15.76 -18.58
CA ALA A 103 -1.06 -16.06 -17.72
C ALA A 103 -0.14 -17.08 -18.38
N ARG A 104 1.18 -16.85 -18.27
CA ARG A 104 2.26 -17.71 -18.75
C ARG A 104 3.24 -18.07 -17.64
N ASP A 105 2.88 -17.79 -16.39
CA ASP A 105 3.64 -18.16 -15.21
C ASP A 105 3.35 -19.62 -14.81
N GLU A 106 4.41 -20.41 -14.63
CA GLU A 106 4.36 -21.77 -14.06
C GLU A 106 4.78 -21.78 -12.58
N LEU A 107 5.45 -20.72 -12.14
CA LEU A 107 5.99 -20.58 -10.79
C LEU A 107 4.97 -19.93 -9.84
N PRO A 108 5.01 -20.26 -8.54
CA PRO A 108 4.11 -19.64 -7.57
C PRO A 108 4.35 -18.13 -7.47
N MET A 109 3.29 -17.39 -7.17
CA MET A 109 3.37 -15.95 -6.91
C MET A 109 4.09 -15.68 -5.58
N VAL A 110 5.40 -15.42 -5.65
CA VAL A 110 6.21 -15.05 -4.49
C VAL A 110 6.44 -13.55 -4.47
N GLN A 111 5.99 -12.89 -3.39
CA GLN A 111 6.21 -11.45 -3.20
C GLN A 111 7.63 -11.18 -2.69
N GLN A 112 8.32 -10.25 -3.34
CA GLN A 112 9.59 -9.70 -2.89
C GLN A 112 9.37 -8.28 -2.35
N ALA A 113 9.68 -8.08 -1.08
CA ALA A 113 9.64 -6.77 -0.46
C ALA A 113 10.85 -5.91 -0.91
N SER A 114 10.57 -4.73 -1.47
CA SER A 114 11.57 -3.68 -1.73
C SER A 114 10.96 -2.30 -1.44
N ALA A 115 11.42 -1.23 -2.11
CA ALA A 115 10.74 0.06 -2.07
C ALA A 115 9.25 -0.05 -2.50
N THR A 116 8.97 -0.92 -3.47
CA THR A 116 7.64 -1.44 -3.79
C THR A 116 7.63 -2.97 -3.68
N ILE A 117 6.44 -3.57 -3.58
CA ILE A 117 6.30 -5.03 -3.64
C ILE A 117 6.28 -5.43 -5.11
N LYS A 118 7.10 -6.41 -5.47
CA LYS A 118 7.13 -7.00 -6.81
C LYS A 118 7.06 -8.52 -6.72
N LEU A 119 6.74 -9.19 -7.82
CA LEU A 119 6.86 -10.64 -7.89
C LEU A 119 8.31 -11.02 -8.12
N LEU A 120 8.82 -11.97 -7.33
CA LEU A 120 10.20 -12.45 -7.39
C LEU A 120 10.55 -13.00 -8.78
N HIS A 121 9.59 -13.69 -9.41
CA HIS A 121 9.76 -14.37 -10.70
C HIS A 121 9.15 -13.58 -11.89
N GLY A 122 8.65 -12.37 -11.65
CA GLY A 122 7.90 -11.59 -12.64
C GLY A 122 6.42 -11.96 -12.71
N CYS A 123 5.75 -11.46 -13.74
CA CYS A 123 4.36 -11.77 -14.12
C CYS A 123 4.37 -11.98 -15.63
N TRP A 124 4.56 -13.21 -16.07
CA TRP A 124 4.63 -13.55 -17.48
C TRP A 124 3.22 -13.68 -18.04
N VAL A 125 2.92 -12.90 -19.08
CA VAL A 125 1.61 -12.91 -19.74
C VAL A 125 1.80 -12.87 -21.25
N SER A 126 0.88 -13.50 -21.99
CA SER A 126 0.70 -13.27 -23.42
C SER A 126 -0.42 -12.27 -23.65
N LEU A 127 -0.21 -11.38 -24.61
CA LEU A 127 -1.17 -10.35 -25.01
C LEU A 127 -1.55 -10.54 -26.47
N THR A 128 -2.84 -10.52 -26.76
CA THR A 128 -3.35 -10.53 -28.14
C THR A 128 -3.88 -9.14 -28.50
N PRO A 129 -3.29 -8.46 -29.51
CA PRO A 129 -3.80 -7.18 -29.97
C PRO A 129 -5.24 -7.28 -30.47
N VAL A 130 -5.98 -6.17 -30.37
CA VAL A 130 -7.26 -5.97 -31.06
C VAL A 130 -7.04 -5.88 -32.58
#